data_AF-A0AAF1JUU3-F1
#
_entry.id   AF-A0AAF1JUU3-F1
#
_cell.length_a   1.000
_cell.length_b   1.000
_cell.length_c   1.000
_cell.angle_alpha   90.00
_cell.angle_beta   90.00
_cell.angle_gamma   90.00
#
_symmetry.space_group_name_H-M   'P 1'
#
loop_
_entity.id
_entity.type
_entity.pdbx_description
1 polymer ?
#
loop_
_entity_poly.entity_id
_entity_poly.type
_entity_poly.pdbx_seq_one_letter_code
_entity_poly.pdbx_strand_id
1 'polypeptide(L)'
;MSAAQPDLFAAAPEPPPPVPPEVLDMVRARLHRLLALVRGAETMPWTDMLQAVAADNAFRSGYTMLPPEEGEPLWREFDAELDRLYAIANEGQVLD
;
A
#
# COMPACT_ATOMS: atom_id res chain seq x y z
N MET A 1 28.98 1.13 -48.50
CA MET A 1 28.45 2.15 -47.58
C MET A 1 27.74 1.42 -46.45
N SER A 2 28.28 1.48 -45.24
CA SER A 2 27.71 0.78 -44.08
C SER A 2 26.51 1.58 -43.57
N ALA A 3 25.33 0.98 -43.52
CA ALA A 3 24.18 1.61 -42.89
C ALA A 3 24.43 1.66 -41.37
N ALA A 4 24.41 2.86 -40.78
CA ALA A 4 24.52 3.02 -39.34
C ALA A 4 23.29 2.36 -38.69
N GLN A 5 23.52 1.30 -37.91
CA GLN A 5 22.48 0.69 -37.11
C GLN A 5 22.10 1.65 -35.97
N PRO A 6 20.81 1.97 -35.79
CA PRO A 6 20.38 2.82 -34.69
C PRO A 6 20.66 2.11 -33.35
N ASP A 7 21.18 2.88 -32.39
CA ASP A 7 21.43 2.40 -31.03
C ASP A 7 20.08 2.15 -30.32
N LEU A 8 19.78 0.87 -30.09
CA LEU A 8 18.52 0.41 -29.47
C LEU A 8 18.40 0.80 -28.00
N PHE A 9 19.47 1.28 -27.35
CA PHE A 9 19.50 1.67 -25.94
C PHE A 9 19.60 3.18 -25.73
N ALA A 10 19.67 3.98 -26.80
CA ALA A 10 19.70 5.44 -26.73
C ALA A 10 18.31 6.07 -26.48
N ALA A 11 17.24 5.28 -26.50
CA ALA A 11 15.90 5.75 -26.18
C ALA A 11 15.82 6.05 -24.68
N ALA A 12 15.65 7.33 -24.33
CA ALA A 12 15.28 7.71 -22.96
C ALA A 12 14.00 6.94 -22.57
N PRO A 13 13.92 6.39 -21.35
CA PRO A 13 12.72 5.70 -20.90
C PRO A 13 11.53 6.67 -20.98
N GLU A 14 10.53 6.29 -21.77
CA GLU A 14 9.27 7.03 -21.84
C GLU A 14 8.61 6.97 -20.46
N PRO A 15 8.05 8.08 -19.95
CA PRO A 15 7.31 8.05 -18.70
C PRO A 15 6.15 7.05 -18.82
N PRO A 16 5.83 6.32 -17.74
CA PRO A 16 4.71 5.41 -17.77
C PRO A 16 3.42 6.19 -18.07
N PRO A 17 2.44 5.55 -18.74
CA PRO A 17 1.15 6.17 -18.98
C PRO A 17 0.47 6.53 -17.64
N PRO A 18 -0.32 7.62 -17.61
CA PRO A 18 -1.06 8.00 -16.41
C PRO A 18 -2.03 6.90 -16.00
N VAL A 19 -2.21 6.71 -14.69
CA VAL A 19 -3.17 5.76 -14.14
C VAL A 19 -4.60 6.24 -14.44
N PRO A 20 -5.49 5.37 -14.95
CA PRO A 20 -6.87 5.77 -15.24
C PRO A 20 -7.64 6.19 -13.97
N PRO A 21 -8.51 7.22 -14.03
CA PRO A 21 -9.28 7.69 -12.87
C PRO A 21 -10.10 6.59 -12.18
N GLU A 22 -10.69 5.67 -12.95
CA GLU A 22 -11.45 4.55 -12.40
C GLU A 22 -10.60 3.61 -11.54
N VAL A 23 -9.32 3.45 -11.88
CA VAL A 23 -8.37 2.65 -11.09
C VAL A 23 -8.06 3.38 -9.79
N LEU A 24 -7.88 4.69 -9.83
CA LEU A 24 -7.67 5.50 -8.61
C LEU A 24 -8.87 5.43 -7.67
N ASP A 25 -10.10 5.47 -8.20
CA ASP A 25 -11.31 5.33 -7.40
C ASP A 25 -11.43 3.93 -6.76
N MET A 26 -11.06 2.88 -7.49
CA MET A 26 -10.97 1.53 -6.94
C MET A 26 -9.92 1.42 -5.82
N VAL A 27 -8.76 2.07 -5.99
CA VAL A 27 -7.70 2.14 -4.98
C VAL A 27 -8.20 2.87 -3.74
N ARG A 28 -8.80 4.06 -3.87
CA ARG A 28 -9.40 4.81 -2.75
C ARG A 28 -10.38 3.96 -1.97
N ALA A 29 -11.33 3.33 -2.66
CA ALA A 29 -12.34 2.48 -2.04
C ALA A 29 -11.70 1.29 -1.30
N ARG A 30 -10.62 0.71 -1.84
CA ARG A 30 -9.89 -0.38 -1.19
C ARG A 30 -9.16 0.08 0.06
N LEU A 31 -8.45 1.22 0.01
CA LEU A 31 -7.74 1.77 1.16
C LEU A 31 -8.71 2.11 2.29
N HIS A 32 -9.82 2.78 1.99
CA HIS A 32 -10.84 3.09 2.98
C HIS A 32 -11.46 1.84 3.62
N ARG A 33 -11.65 0.75 2.85
CA ARG A 33 -12.13 -0.52 3.42
C ARG A 33 -11.12 -1.15 4.37
N LEU A 34 -9.83 -1.18 4.01
CA LEU A 34 -8.78 -1.72 4.88
C LEU A 34 -8.63 -0.86 6.15
N LEU A 35 -8.69 0.45 6.01
CA LEU A 35 -8.63 1.40 7.11
C LEU A 35 -9.81 1.22 8.08
N ALA A 36 -11.02 1.10 7.54
CA ALA A 36 -12.21 0.83 8.36
C ALA A 36 -12.11 -0.52 9.09
N LEU A 37 -11.53 -1.54 8.44
CA LEU A 37 -11.29 -2.84 9.06
C LEU A 37 -10.36 -2.73 10.28
N VAL A 38 -9.20 -2.09 10.14
CA VAL A 38 -8.24 -1.97 11.26
C VAL A 38 -8.74 -1.04 12.36
N ARG A 39 -9.44 0.05 12.01
CA ARG A 39 -10.07 0.95 12.99
C ARG A 39 -11.14 0.26 13.83
N GLY A 40 -11.95 -0.59 13.21
CA GLY A 40 -13.03 -1.31 13.90
C GLY A 40 -12.58 -2.54 14.65
N ALA A 41 -11.31 -2.96 14.50
CA ALA A 41 -10.82 -4.18 15.09
C ALA A 41 -10.34 -3.95 16.53
N GLU A 42 -10.75 -4.82 17.46
CA GLU A 42 -10.23 -4.83 18.83
C GLU A 42 -8.93 -5.64 18.96
N THR A 43 -8.76 -6.63 18.09
CA THR A 43 -7.57 -7.49 17.98
C THR A 43 -7.19 -7.64 16.50
N MET A 44 -6.01 -8.19 16.21
CA MET A 44 -5.53 -8.32 14.83
C MET A 44 -6.58 -9.03 13.94
N PRO A 45 -7.10 -8.37 12.87
CA PRO A 45 -8.24 -8.90 12.12
C PRO A 45 -7.86 -10.03 11.14
N TRP A 46 -6.57 -10.32 11.00
CA TRP A 46 -6.06 -11.37 10.13
C TRP A 46 -5.67 -12.61 10.91
N THR A 47 -6.02 -13.78 10.38
CA THR A 47 -5.81 -15.08 11.03
C THR A 47 -4.34 -15.48 11.14
N ASP A 48 -3.48 -14.95 10.26
CA ASP A 48 -2.07 -15.28 10.21
C ASP A 48 -1.21 -14.09 9.75
N MET A 49 0.11 -14.21 9.96
CA MET A 49 1.08 -13.18 9.62
C MET A 49 1.15 -12.89 8.12
N LEU A 50 0.92 -13.89 7.26
CA LEU A 50 0.97 -13.70 5.81
C LEU A 50 -0.16 -12.79 5.34
N GLN A 51 -1.36 -12.95 5.89
CA GLN A 51 -2.50 -12.09 5.61
C GLN A 51 -2.28 -10.66 6.11
N ALA A 52 -1.70 -10.50 7.30
CA ALA A 52 -1.32 -9.18 7.82
C ALA A 52 -0.31 -8.47 6.91
N VAL A 53 0.76 -9.16 6.52
CA VAL A 53 1.78 -8.62 5.60
C VAL A 53 1.18 -8.32 4.21
N ALA A 54 0.29 -9.17 3.71
CA ALA A 54 -0.39 -8.92 2.45
C ALA A 54 -1.28 -7.67 2.50
N ALA A 55 -1.96 -7.42 3.62
CA ALA A 55 -2.76 -6.22 3.81
C ALA A 55 -1.91 -4.95 3.91
N ASP A 56 -0.80 -4.99 4.66
CA ASP A 56 0.15 -3.88 4.73
C ASP A 56 0.71 -3.54 3.33
N ASN A 57 1.22 -4.55 2.62
CA ASN A 57 1.74 -4.36 1.26
C ASN A 57 0.68 -3.82 0.29
N ALA A 58 -0.56 -4.31 0.39
CA ALA A 58 -1.67 -3.82 -0.43
C ALA A 58 -2.00 -2.35 -0.11
N PHE A 59 -1.95 -1.95 1.17
CA PHE A 59 -2.18 -0.57 1.57
C PHE A 59 -1.03 0.32 1.08
N ARG A 60 0.22 -0.11 1.30
CA ARG A 60 1.44 0.58 0.87
C ARG A 60 1.44 0.85 -0.63
N SER A 61 1.18 -0.19 -1.42
CA SER A 61 1.07 -0.06 -2.88
C SER A 61 -0.06 0.87 -3.28
N GLY A 62 -1.21 0.82 -2.58
CA GLY A 62 -2.37 1.64 -2.92
C GLY A 62 -2.15 3.12 -2.65
N TYR A 63 -1.63 3.51 -1.47
CA TYR A 63 -1.49 4.93 -1.15
C TYR A 63 -0.45 5.61 -2.06
N THR A 64 0.57 4.90 -2.53
CA THR A 64 1.57 5.44 -3.47
C THR A 64 1.02 5.69 -4.88
N MET A 65 -0.14 5.13 -5.21
CA MET A 65 -0.82 5.41 -6.47
C MET A 65 -1.67 6.68 -6.42
N LEU A 66 -2.03 7.15 -5.22
CA LEU A 66 -2.81 8.36 -5.03
C LEU A 66 -1.89 9.59 -4.98
N PRO A 67 -2.43 10.80 -5.24
CA PRO A 67 -1.72 12.04 -4.98
C PRO A 67 -1.21 12.09 -3.52
N PRO A 68 0.00 12.58 -3.24
CA PRO A 68 0.59 12.56 -1.89
C PRO A 68 -0.30 13.20 -0.81
N GLU A 69 -1.00 14.29 -1.16
CA GLU A 69 -1.93 14.99 -0.28
C GLU A 69 -3.11 14.13 0.19
N GLU A 70 -3.44 13.09 -0.57
CA GLU A 70 -4.50 12.13 -0.28
C GLU A 70 -3.94 10.84 0.35
N GLY A 71 -2.87 10.29 -0.23
CA GLY A 71 -2.31 9.00 0.17
C GLY A 71 -1.57 9.03 1.52
N GLU A 72 -0.77 10.05 1.78
CA GLU A 72 0.05 10.12 3.01
C GLU A 72 -0.78 10.19 4.29
N PRO A 73 -1.88 10.99 4.37
CA PRO A 73 -2.77 10.94 5.53
C PRO A 73 -3.38 9.56 5.77
N LEU A 74 -3.80 8.86 4.70
CA LEU A 74 -4.36 7.51 4.80
C LEU A 74 -3.34 6.51 5.33
N TRP A 75 -2.10 6.58 4.85
CA TRP A 75 -1.01 5.74 5.34
C TRP A 75 -0.73 5.98 6.83
N ARG A 76 -0.57 7.24 7.24
CA ARG A 76 -0.31 7.59 8.65
C ARG A 76 -1.38 7.06 9.60
N GLU A 77 -2.64 7.12 9.16
CA GLU A 77 -3.74 6.62 9.97
C GLU A 77 -3.76 5.09 10.05
N PHE A 78 -3.53 4.41 8.93
CA PHE A 78 -3.44 2.96 8.88
C PHE A 78 -2.28 2.40 9.73
N ASP A 79 -1.11 3.03 9.63
CA ASP A 79 0.10 2.68 10.39
C ASP A 79 -0.14 2.80 11.90
N ALA A 80 -0.77 3.89 12.35
CA ALA A 80 -1.11 4.09 13.76
C ALA A 80 -2.11 3.04 14.30
N GLU A 81 -3.09 2.63 13.49
CA GLU A 81 -4.05 1.58 13.87
C GLU A 81 -3.39 0.19 13.91
N LEU A 82 -2.46 -0.09 12.99
CA LEU A 82 -1.66 -1.32 13.05
C LEU A 82 -0.80 -1.36 14.30
N ASP A 83 -0.11 -0.27 14.64
CA ASP A 83 0.69 -0.17 15.86
C ASP A 83 -0.16 -0.42 17.11
N ARG A 84 -1.37 0.15 17.17
CA ARG A 84 -2.34 -0.12 18.25
C ARG A 84 -2.66 -1.62 18.35
N LEU A 85 -2.95 -2.28 17.23
CA LEU A 85 -3.29 -3.70 17.19
C LEU A 85 -2.11 -4.59 17.57
N TYR A 86 -0.89 -4.24 17.15
CA TYR A 86 0.33 -4.94 17.55
C TYR A 86 0.62 -4.78 19.05
N ALA A 87 0.42 -3.59 19.61
CA ALA A 87 0.55 -3.37 21.05
C ALA A 87 -0.41 -4.29 21.83
N ILE A 88 -1.69 -4.34 21.45
CA ILE A 88 -2.70 -5.21 22.08
C ILE A 88 -2.30 -6.69 21.96
N ALA A 89 -1.83 -7.12 20.79
CA ALA A 89 -1.43 -8.51 20.57
C ALA A 89 -0.20 -8.90 21.42
N ASN A 90 0.74 -7.98 21.61
CA ASN A 90 1.99 -8.21 22.35
C ASN A 90 1.82 -8.04 23.87
N GLU A 91 0.86 -7.25 24.35
CA GLU A 91 0.54 -7.13 25.79
C GLU A 91 0.13 -8.48 26.42
N GLY A 92 -0.41 -9.41 25.63
CA GLY A 92 -0.72 -10.77 26.08
C GLY A 92 0.45 -11.76 26.08
N GLN A 93 1.63 -11.36 25.56
CA GLN A 93 2.82 -12.20 25.46
C GLN A 93 3.81 -11.87 26.60
N VAL A 94 3.44 -12.19 27.84
CA VAL A 94 4.43 -12.33 28.91
C VAL A 94 5.27 -13.56 28.58
N LEU A 95 6.51 -13.34 28.15
CA LEU A 95 7.51 -14.40 28.00
C LEU A 95 7.92 -14.86 29.41
N ASP A 96 7.34 -15.97 29.88
CA ASP A 96 7.88 -16.79 30.98
C ASP A 96 9.12 -17.57 30.51
#